data_AF-A0A5J4KTH2-F1
#
_entry.id   AF-A0A5J4KTH2-F1
#
_cell.length_a   1.000
_cell.length_b   1.000
_cell.length_c   1.000
_cell.angle_alpha   90.00
_cell.angle_beta   90.00
_cell.angle_gamma   90.00
#
_symmetry.space_group_name_H-M   'P 1'
#
loop_
_entity.id
_entity.type
_entity.pdbx_description
1 polymer ?
#
loop_
_entity_poly.entity_id
_entity_poly.type
_entity_poly.pdbx_seq_one_letter_code
_entity_poly.pdbx_strand_id
1 'polypeptide(L)'
;MVADEKERGRVLSAFALQLTGDELEFGLWIALSITHEWTKMKLLTLLYYKLTQEHEYDVLEKALQVAMFLWQPKDAVEVMTKLATHLSLEQRAIMTERVLHATLELLDRKKQSASLITLAPLLTENLVKLALQTALELPDRHERERVLAALAPKFVGNLLTWGIQVAQALPDEKRQAEVFIALAAQLPEGVLEQHMKVLQTFSDEENT
;
A
#
# COMPACT_ATOMS: atom_id res chain seq x y z
N MET A 1 17.32 21.37 -22.74
CA MET A 1 16.10 21.65 -21.94
C MET A 1 16.10 21.06 -20.52
N VAL A 2 17.13 20.34 -20.07
CA VAL A 2 17.19 19.72 -18.72
C VAL A 2 17.49 20.73 -17.59
N ALA A 3 18.05 21.90 -17.90
CA ALA A 3 18.37 22.94 -16.91
C ALA A 3 17.10 23.56 -16.27
N ASP A 4 16.04 23.76 -17.06
CA ASP A 4 14.81 24.43 -16.63
C ASP A 4 14.01 23.62 -15.59
N GLU A 5 13.99 22.30 -15.71
CA GLU A 5 13.16 21.44 -14.87
C GLU A 5 13.69 21.30 -13.44
N LYS A 6 15.02 21.20 -13.29
CA LYS A 6 15.68 21.14 -11.98
C LYS A 6 15.61 22.49 -11.26
N GLU A 7 15.70 23.59 -12.00
CA GLU A 7 15.51 24.94 -11.46
C GLU A 7 14.07 25.20 -11.06
N ARG A 8 13.09 24.85 -11.90
CA ARG A 8 11.66 24.89 -11.55
C ARG A 8 11.35 24.07 -10.31
N GLY A 9 11.94 22.87 -10.19
CA GLY A 9 11.81 22.04 -9.00
C GLY A 9 12.40 22.69 -7.74
N ARG A 10 13.55 23.36 -7.85
CA ARG A 10 14.17 24.10 -6.74
C ARG A 10 13.36 25.31 -6.31
N VAL A 11 12.88 26.10 -7.28
CA VAL A 11 12.05 27.28 -7.04
C VAL A 11 10.76 26.86 -6.35
N LEU A 12 10.06 25.87 -6.90
CA LEU A 12 8.83 25.38 -6.30
C LEU A 12 9.08 24.78 -4.90
N SER A 13 10.21 24.09 -4.67
CA SER A 13 10.56 23.60 -3.32
C SER A 13 10.72 24.74 -2.30
N ALA A 14 11.21 25.90 -2.73
CA ALA A 14 11.39 27.06 -1.86
C ALA A 14 10.05 27.72 -1.50
N PHE A 15 9.06 27.65 -2.40
CA PHE A 15 7.74 28.24 -2.20
C PHE A 15 6.67 27.24 -1.75
N ALA A 16 6.96 25.93 -1.71
CA ALA A 16 5.99 24.88 -1.43
C ALA A 16 5.21 25.06 -0.11
N LEU A 17 5.81 25.66 0.91
CA LEU A 17 5.16 25.93 2.21
C LEU A 17 4.25 27.16 2.21
N GLN A 18 4.33 28.00 1.17
CA GLN A 18 3.57 29.24 1.03
C GLN A 18 2.39 29.12 0.06
N LEU A 19 2.30 28.04 -0.70
CA LEU A 19 1.20 27.79 -1.64
C LEU A 19 -0.11 27.54 -0.88
N THR A 20 -1.22 28.07 -1.42
CA THR A 20 -2.58 27.90 -0.86
C THR A 20 -3.60 27.65 -1.97
N GLY A 21 -4.62 26.83 -1.71
CA GLY A 21 -5.73 26.57 -2.65
C GLY A 21 -5.27 26.16 -4.06
N ASP A 22 -5.71 26.89 -5.08
CA ASP A 22 -5.39 26.61 -6.50
C ASP A 22 -3.88 26.55 -6.80
N GLU A 23 -3.05 27.23 -6.01
CA GLU A 23 -1.59 27.21 -6.16
C GLU A 23 -0.98 25.86 -5.73
N LEU A 24 -1.63 25.15 -4.79
CA LEU A 24 -1.23 23.81 -4.38
C LEU A 24 -1.49 22.81 -5.50
N GLU A 25 -2.65 22.84 -6.15
CA GLU A 25 -2.95 21.98 -7.30
C GLU A 25 -1.94 22.19 -8.43
N PHE A 26 -1.61 23.45 -8.74
CA PHE A 26 -0.62 23.79 -9.76
C PHE A 26 0.80 23.35 -9.38
N GLY A 27 1.21 23.57 -8.12
CA GLY A 27 2.48 23.09 -7.60
C GLY A 27 2.58 21.57 -7.67
N LEU A 28 1.48 20.87 -7.45
CA LEU A 28 1.41 19.42 -7.51
C LEU A 28 1.52 18.91 -8.95
N TRP A 29 0.84 19.56 -9.89
CA TRP A 29 1.00 19.29 -11.32
C TRP A 29 2.45 19.47 -11.79
N ILE A 30 3.11 20.55 -11.37
CA ILE A 30 4.53 20.76 -11.65
C ILE A 30 5.37 19.64 -11.03
N ALA A 31 5.16 19.29 -9.77
CA ALA A 31 5.92 18.24 -9.11
C ALA A 31 5.77 16.89 -9.83
N LEU A 32 4.57 16.57 -10.31
CA LEU A 32 4.28 15.36 -11.10
C LEU A 32 4.93 15.40 -12.49
N SER A 33 5.08 16.59 -13.09
CA SER A 33 5.76 16.77 -14.38
C SER A 33 7.28 16.59 -14.30
N ILE A 34 7.90 16.70 -13.11
CA ILE A 34 9.37 16.62 -12.95
C ILE A 34 9.90 15.21 -13.27
N THR A 35 10.76 15.08 -14.27
CA THR A 35 11.37 13.81 -14.65
C THR A 35 12.36 13.26 -13.61
N HIS A 36 13.04 14.14 -12.88
CA HIS A 36 14.05 13.74 -11.90
C HIS A 36 13.40 13.23 -10.60
N GLU A 37 13.43 11.92 -10.38
CA GLU A 37 12.76 11.19 -9.29
C GLU A 37 13.01 11.80 -7.91
N TRP A 38 14.27 12.08 -7.54
CA TRP A 38 14.58 12.71 -6.24
C TRP A 38 13.98 14.12 -6.05
N THR A 39 13.94 14.92 -7.13
CA THR A 39 13.44 16.31 -7.07
C THR A 39 11.92 16.30 -6.97
N LYS A 40 11.28 15.43 -7.77
CA LYS A 40 9.85 15.12 -7.70
C LYS A 40 9.44 14.62 -6.32
N MET A 41 10.17 13.66 -5.76
CA MET A 41 9.94 13.09 -4.42
C MET A 41 10.00 14.16 -3.32
N LYS A 42 11.04 15.00 -3.32
CA LYS A 42 11.22 16.06 -2.33
C LYS A 42 10.09 17.09 -2.39
N LEU A 43 9.68 17.47 -3.59
CA LEU A 43 8.59 18.41 -3.81
C LEU A 43 7.24 17.87 -3.36
N LEU A 44 6.92 16.64 -3.77
CA LEU A 44 5.66 15.99 -3.39
C LEU A 44 5.60 15.79 -1.87
N THR A 45 6.72 15.47 -1.21
CA THR A 45 6.78 15.37 0.26
C THR A 45 6.45 16.71 0.94
N LEU A 46 6.99 17.82 0.44
CA LEU A 46 6.74 19.17 0.97
C LEU A 46 5.30 19.64 0.73
N LEU A 47 4.78 19.41 -0.48
CA LEU A 47 3.39 19.75 -0.84
C LEU A 47 2.39 18.90 -0.06
N TYR A 48 2.69 17.61 0.12
CA TYR A 48 1.87 16.71 0.92
C TYR A 48 1.82 17.15 2.39
N TYR A 49 2.97 17.53 2.97
CA TYR A 49 3.02 18.08 4.32
C TYR A 49 2.11 19.31 4.47
N LYS A 50 2.13 20.22 3.49
CA LYS A 50 1.28 21.42 3.47
C LYS A 50 -0.22 21.09 3.34
N LEU A 51 -0.58 20.22 2.39
CA LEU A 51 -1.98 19.78 2.19
C LEU A 51 -2.57 19.07 3.42
N THR A 52 -1.73 18.34 4.16
CA THR A 52 -2.16 17.69 5.41
C THR A 52 -2.45 18.70 6.52
N GLN A 53 -1.81 19.86 6.53
CA GLN A 53 -2.09 20.94 7.48
C GLN A 53 -3.36 21.72 7.11
N GLU A 54 -3.63 21.90 5.81
CA GLU A 54 -4.77 22.68 5.32
C GLU A 54 -6.07 21.88 5.20
N HIS A 55 -6.05 20.58 5.52
CA HIS A 55 -7.21 19.68 5.46
C HIS A 55 -7.82 19.60 4.04
N GLU A 56 -7.02 19.88 3.02
CA GLU A 56 -7.44 19.82 1.61
C GLU A 56 -7.33 18.39 1.08
N TYR A 57 -8.35 17.63 1.47
CA TYR A 57 -8.37 16.19 1.38
C TYR A 57 -8.55 15.63 -0.04
N ASP A 58 -9.22 16.35 -0.94
CA ASP A 58 -9.46 15.92 -2.32
C ASP A 58 -8.23 16.07 -3.21
N VAL A 59 -7.46 17.15 -2.98
CA VAL A 59 -6.20 17.43 -3.69
C VAL A 59 -5.14 16.39 -3.31
N LEU A 60 -5.14 15.97 -2.04
CA LEU A 60 -4.27 14.93 -1.50
C LEU A 60 -4.48 13.57 -2.17
N GLU A 61 -5.75 13.21 -2.41
CA GLU A 61 -6.11 11.95 -3.05
C GLU A 61 -5.66 11.91 -4.51
N LYS A 62 -5.97 12.96 -5.28
CA LYS A 62 -5.50 13.10 -6.66
C LYS A 62 -3.98 13.09 -6.74
N ALA A 63 -3.31 13.76 -5.82
CA ALA A 63 -1.86 13.79 -5.73
C ALA A 63 -1.25 12.40 -5.55
N LEU A 64 -1.81 11.64 -4.62
CA LEU A 64 -1.40 10.27 -4.33
C LEU A 64 -1.70 9.35 -5.50
N GLN A 65 -2.85 9.50 -6.16
CA GLN A 65 -3.22 8.68 -7.32
C GLN A 65 -2.23 8.87 -8.47
N VAL A 66 -1.89 10.12 -8.82
CA VAL A 66 -0.91 10.36 -9.89
C VAL A 66 0.49 9.96 -9.45
N ALA A 67 0.86 10.20 -8.19
CA ALA A 67 2.13 9.74 -7.64
C ALA A 67 2.27 8.22 -7.76
N MET A 68 1.27 7.45 -7.31
CA MET A 68 1.27 5.99 -7.43
C MET A 68 1.21 5.49 -8.87
N PHE A 69 0.56 6.22 -9.77
CA PHE A 69 0.58 5.90 -11.19
C PHE A 69 1.97 6.05 -11.79
N LEU A 70 2.72 7.08 -11.39
CA LEU A 70 4.03 7.43 -11.94
C LEU A 70 5.21 6.75 -11.22
N TRP A 71 5.06 6.37 -9.96
CA TRP A 71 6.16 5.88 -9.13
C TRP A 71 6.44 4.39 -9.32
N GLN A 72 7.71 4.03 -9.09
CA GLN A 72 8.03 2.66 -8.75
C GLN A 72 7.59 2.39 -7.30
N PRO A 73 7.16 1.17 -6.98
CA PRO A 73 6.70 0.81 -5.64
C PRO A 73 7.71 1.14 -4.53
N LYS A 74 9.01 0.99 -4.82
CA LYS A 74 10.10 1.34 -3.88
C LYS A 74 10.12 2.83 -3.52
N ASP A 75 9.89 3.71 -4.50
CA ASP A 75 9.88 5.16 -4.27
C ASP A 75 8.67 5.57 -3.42
N ALA A 76 7.53 4.89 -3.63
CA ALA A 76 6.34 5.08 -2.81
C ALA A 76 6.59 4.72 -1.33
N VAL A 77 7.31 3.61 -1.05
CA VAL A 77 7.71 3.24 0.33
C VAL A 77 8.53 4.37 0.96
N GLU A 78 9.52 4.88 0.23
CA GLU A 78 10.46 5.86 0.75
C GLU A 78 9.73 7.15 1.10
N VAL A 79 8.86 7.63 0.22
CA VAL A 79 8.03 8.82 0.46
C VAL A 79 7.12 8.61 1.66
N MET A 80 6.38 7.51 1.72
CA MET A 80 5.46 7.25 2.82
C MET A 80 6.16 7.08 4.16
N THR A 81 7.32 6.42 4.18
CA THR A 81 8.13 6.27 5.39
C THR A 81 8.66 7.63 5.86
N LYS A 82 9.12 8.47 4.93
CA LYS A 82 9.58 9.84 5.25
C LYS A 82 8.43 10.68 5.80
N LEU A 83 7.28 10.66 5.13
CA LEU A 83 6.09 11.40 5.54
C LEU A 83 5.63 10.92 6.91
N ALA A 84 5.62 9.61 7.15
CA ALA A 84 5.27 9.07 8.46
C ALA A 84 6.10 9.73 9.56
N THR A 85 7.43 9.89 9.42
CA THR A 85 8.27 10.50 10.48
C THR A 85 7.87 11.92 10.88
N HIS A 86 7.18 12.66 10.01
CA HIS A 86 6.76 14.05 10.24
C HIS A 86 5.27 14.21 10.56
N LEU A 87 4.48 13.13 10.51
CA LEU A 87 3.04 13.14 10.74
C LEU A 87 2.69 12.63 12.14
N SER A 88 1.63 13.20 12.73
CA SER A 88 1.02 12.67 13.96
C SER A 88 0.44 11.27 13.72
N LEU A 89 0.20 10.49 14.78
CA LEU A 89 -0.37 9.13 14.64
C LEU A 89 -1.72 9.14 13.90
N GLU A 90 -2.55 10.15 14.16
CA GLU A 90 -3.84 10.34 13.50
C GLU A 90 -3.68 10.67 12.00
N GLN A 91 -2.78 11.59 11.67
CA GLN A 91 -2.49 11.95 10.29
C GLN A 91 -1.89 10.79 9.50
N ARG A 92 -1.06 9.95 10.14
CA ARG A 92 -0.55 8.72 9.52
C ARG A 92 -1.67 7.74 9.20
N ALA A 93 -2.63 7.55 10.12
CA ALA A 93 -3.75 6.64 9.88
C ALA A 93 -4.61 7.11 8.70
N ILE A 94 -4.98 8.39 8.69
CA ILE A 94 -5.76 9.01 7.62
C ILE A 94 -5.01 8.91 6.28
N MET A 95 -3.70 9.16 6.28
CA MET A 95 -2.89 9.02 5.09
C MET A 95 -2.84 7.57 4.58
N THR A 96 -2.53 6.61 5.44
CA THR A 96 -2.40 5.20 5.05
C THR A 96 -3.71 4.66 4.47
N GLU A 97 -4.85 5.05 5.05
CA GLU A 97 -6.18 4.73 4.51
C GLU A 97 -6.36 5.27 3.09
N ARG A 98 -6.01 6.53 2.86
CA ARG A 98 -6.14 7.16 1.53
C ARG A 98 -5.22 6.56 0.49
N VAL A 99 -3.96 6.31 0.86
CA VAL A 99 -3.01 5.67 -0.06
C VAL A 99 -3.48 4.26 -0.39
N LEU A 100 -4.06 3.54 0.58
CA LEU A 100 -4.68 2.26 0.33
C LEU A 100 -5.83 2.40 -0.68
N HIS A 101 -6.79 3.30 -0.47
CA HIS A 101 -7.89 3.55 -1.41
C HIS A 101 -7.41 3.85 -2.83
N ALA A 102 -6.48 4.79 -2.98
CA ALA A 102 -5.94 5.11 -4.30
C ALA A 102 -5.10 3.96 -4.90
N THR A 103 -4.54 3.05 -4.07
CA THR A 103 -3.92 1.79 -4.53
C THR A 103 -4.96 0.81 -5.07
N LEU A 104 -6.16 0.77 -4.48
CA LEU A 104 -7.26 -0.09 -4.92
C LEU A 104 -7.78 0.31 -6.30
N GLU A 105 -7.76 1.62 -6.61
CA GLU A 105 -8.19 2.16 -7.89
C GLU A 105 -7.16 1.96 -9.03
N LEU A 106 -5.95 1.50 -8.73
CA LEU A 106 -4.94 1.24 -9.75
C LEU A 106 -5.38 0.11 -10.68
N LEU A 107 -5.45 0.42 -11.98
CA LEU A 107 -5.72 -0.56 -13.03
C LEU A 107 -4.55 -1.54 -13.23
N ASP A 108 -3.33 -1.10 -12.95
CA ASP A 108 -2.12 -1.92 -13.07
C ASP A 108 -1.96 -2.82 -11.83
N ARG A 109 -2.23 -4.11 -12.01
CA ARG A 109 -2.18 -5.12 -10.94
C ARG A 109 -0.78 -5.36 -10.37
N LYS A 110 0.27 -5.14 -11.16
CA LYS A 110 1.66 -5.24 -10.67
C LYS A 110 2.03 -4.05 -9.80
N LYS A 111 1.58 -2.85 -10.17
CA LYS A 111 1.73 -1.67 -9.31
C LYS A 111 0.88 -1.78 -8.05
N GLN A 112 -0.37 -2.24 -8.19
CA GLN A 112 -1.27 -2.46 -7.06
C GLN A 112 -0.67 -3.42 -6.03
N SER A 113 -0.22 -4.60 -6.45
CA SER A 113 0.41 -5.58 -5.55
C SER A 113 1.67 -5.03 -4.87
N ALA A 114 2.55 -4.37 -5.63
CA ALA A 114 3.77 -3.84 -5.08
C ALA A 114 3.52 -2.63 -4.13
N SER A 115 2.50 -1.82 -4.37
CA SER A 115 2.03 -0.79 -3.44
C SER A 115 1.42 -1.40 -2.17
N LEU A 116 0.66 -2.50 -2.26
CA LEU A 116 0.14 -3.21 -1.09
C LEU A 116 1.26 -3.79 -0.22
N ILE A 117 2.29 -4.40 -0.83
CA ILE A 117 3.49 -4.88 -0.12
C ILE A 117 4.17 -3.74 0.63
N THR A 118 4.27 -2.59 -0.02
CA THR A 118 4.87 -1.37 0.51
C THR A 118 4.09 -0.80 1.69
N LEU A 119 2.75 -0.82 1.61
CA LEU A 119 1.86 -0.33 2.66
C LEU A 119 1.79 -1.28 3.85
N ALA A 120 2.01 -2.58 3.66
CA ALA A 120 1.81 -3.62 4.66
C ALA A 120 2.38 -3.29 6.06
N PRO A 121 3.60 -2.74 6.21
CA PRO A 121 4.14 -2.38 7.53
C PRO A 121 3.37 -1.26 8.24
N LEU A 122 2.71 -0.37 7.49
CA LEU A 122 2.01 0.82 7.96
C LEU A 122 0.52 0.59 8.21
N LEU A 123 -0.04 -0.54 7.77
CA LEU A 123 -1.46 -0.83 7.91
C LEU A 123 -1.87 -1.07 9.38
N THR A 124 -3.01 -0.49 9.75
CA THR A 124 -3.75 -0.78 10.99
C THR A 124 -4.72 -1.94 10.76
N GLU A 125 -5.26 -2.53 11.84
CA GLU A 125 -6.06 -3.76 11.76
C GLU A 125 -7.22 -3.68 10.77
N ASN A 126 -7.95 -2.56 10.75
CA ASN A 126 -9.08 -2.36 9.85
C ASN A 126 -8.64 -2.33 8.37
N LEU A 127 -7.47 -1.75 8.09
CA LEU A 127 -6.95 -1.61 6.74
C LEU A 127 -6.31 -2.91 6.22
N VAL A 128 -5.78 -3.76 7.12
CA VAL A 128 -5.27 -5.10 6.76
C VAL A 128 -6.37 -5.96 6.16
N LYS A 129 -7.61 -5.86 6.67
CA LYS A 129 -8.75 -6.60 6.12
C LYS A 129 -9.04 -6.22 4.67
N LEU A 130 -9.06 -4.92 4.39
CA LEU A 130 -9.28 -4.40 3.05
C LEU A 130 -8.14 -4.81 2.11
N ALA A 131 -6.89 -4.67 2.55
CA ALA A 131 -5.71 -5.08 1.78
C ALA A 131 -5.71 -6.59 1.48
N LEU A 132 -6.16 -7.43 2.42
CA LEU A 132 -6.28 -8.88 2.20
C LEU A 132 -7.32 -9.18 1.12
N GLN A 133 -8.51 -8.59 1.19
CA GLN A 133 -9.56 -8.81 0.20
C GLN A 133 -9.07 -8.47 -1.22
N THR A 134 -8.40 -7.32 -1.38
CA THR A 134 -7.82 -6.93 -2.67
C THR A 134 -6.70 -7.86 -3.12
N ALA A 135 -5.85 -8.33 -2.20
CA ALA A 135 -4.81 -9.30 -2.53
C ALA A 135 -5.41 -10.58 -3.14
N LEU A 136 -6.53 -11.07 -2.58
CA LEU A 136 -7.23 -12.27 -3.07
C LEU A 136 -7.84 -12.08 -4.46
N GLU A 137 -8.24 -10.86 -4.80
CA GLU A 137 -8.77 -10.50 -6.13
C GLU A 137 -7.68 -10.35 -7.19
N LEU A 138 -6.39 -10.29 -6.81
CA LEU A 138 -5.30 -10.21 -7.78
C LEU A 138 -5.32 -11.46 -8.68
N PRO A 139 -5.29 -11.31 -10.02
CA PRO A 139 -5.37 -12.45 -10.94
C PRO A 139 -4.07 -13.25 -10.97
N ASP A 140 -2.93 -12.58 -10.81
CA ASP A 140 -1.61 -13.20 -10.82
C ASP A 140 -1.30 -13.85 -9.46
N ARG A 141 -1.04 -15.16 -9.50
CA ARG A 141 -0.73 -15.97 -8.31
C ARG A 141 0.55 -15.50 -7.62
N HIS A 142 1.59 -15.18 -8.39
CA HIS A 142 2.88 -14.82 -7.84
C HIS A 142 2.82 -13.45 -7.15
N GLU A 143 2.06 -12.50 -7.69
CA GLU A 143 1.83 -11.21 -7.02
C GLU A 143 0.94 -11.37 -5.78
N ARG A 144 -0.09 -12.24 -5.84
CA ARG A 144 -0.94 -12.55 -4.68
C ARG A 144 -0.11 -13.10 -3.51
N GLU A 145 0.71 -14.13 -3.76
CA GLU A 145 1.57 -14.73 -2.74
C GLU A 145 2.52 -13.71 -2.11
N ARG A 146 3.10 -12.80 -2.91
CA ARG A 146 3.99 -11.74 -2.41
C ARG A 146 3.27 -10.76 -1.49
N VAL A 147 2.04 -10.35 -1.83
CA VAL A 147 1.24 -9.46 -0.98
C VAL A 147 0.84 -10.17 0.32
N LEU A 148 0.39 -11.43 0.22
CA LEU A 148 0.02 -12.23 1.40
C LEU A 148 1.22 -12.42 2.34
N ALA A 149 2.41 -12.70 1.81
CA ALA A 149 3.64 -12.81 2.59
C ALA A 149 4.02 -11.48 3.28
N ALA A 150 3.79 -10.34 2.63
CA ALA A 150 4.04 -9.02 3.22
C ALA A 150 3.02 -8.67 4.31
N LEU A 151 1.76 -9.10 4.16
CA LEU A 151 0.71 -8.94 5.16
C LEU A 151 0.84 -9.94 6.32
N ALA A 152 1.57 -11.04 6.12
CA ALA A 152 1.70 -12.12 7.10
C ALA A 152 1.98 -11.60 8.52
N PRO A 153 3.00 -10.75 8.77
CA PRO A 153 3.33 -10.27 10.12
C PRO A 153 2.23 -9.46 10.82
N LYS A 154 1.15 -9.08 10.11
CA LYS A 154 0.01 -8.36 10.68
C LYS A 154 -1.12 -9.28 11.15
N PHE A 155 -1.11 -10.56 10.79
CA PHE A 155 -2.12 -11.52 11.25
C PHE A 155 -1.84 -12.01 12.67
N VAL A 156 -2.14 -11.15 13.64
CA VAL A 156 -2.04 -11.45 15.07
C VAL A 156 -3.41 -11.36 15.76
N GLY A 157 -3.63 -12.17 16.78
CA GLY A 157 -4.87 -12.15 17.58
C GLY A 157 -6.14 -12.32 16.72
N ASN A 158 -7.04 -11.35 16.79
CA ASN A 158 -8.34 -11.40 16.09
C ASN A 158 -8.19 -11.39 14.55
N LEU A 159 -7.12 -10.79 14.01
CA LEU A 159 -6.86 -10.78 12.57
C LEU A 159 -6.48 -12.16 12.03
N LEU A 160 -5.79 -12.97 12.84
CA LEU A 160 -5.44 -14.34 12.48
C LEU A 160 -6.69 -15.20 12.33
N THR A 161 -7.60 -15.15 13.33
CA THR A 161 -8.89 -15.86 13.27
C THR A 161 -9.71 -15.41 12.07
N TRP A 162 -9.75 -14.11 11.80
CA TRP A 162 -10.44 -13.58 10.64
C TRP A 162 -9.80 -14.02 9.31
N GLY A 163 -8.47 -14.02 9.21
CA GLY A 163 -7.74 -14.51 8.04
C GLY A 163 -8.03 -15.99 7.74
N ILE A 164 -8.12 -16.82 8.79
CA ILE A 164 -8.52 -18.24 8.67
C ILE A 164 -9.95 -18.37 8.13
N GLN A 165 -10.90 -17.59 8.65
CA GLN A 165 -12.28 -17.60 8.16
C GLN A 165 -12.37 -17.18 6.69
N VAL A 166 -11.61 -16.16 6.29
CA VAL A 166 -11.53 -15.74 4.89
C VAL A 166 -10.97 -16.87 4.03
N ALA A 167 -9.88 -17.52 4.46
CA ALA A 167 -9.31 -18.66 3.74
C ALA A 167 -10.33 -19.80 3.55
N GLN A 168 -11.09 -20.14 4.60
CA GLN A 168 -12.11 -21.18 4.56
C GLN A 168 -13.33 -20.82 3.70
N ALA A 169 -13.65 -19.54 3.56
CA ALA A 169 -14.76 -19.06 2.73
C ALA A 169 -14.39 -18.98 1.24
N LEU A 170 -13.10 -19.14 0.89
CA LEU A 170 -12.69 -19.16 -0.51
C LEU A 170 -13.18 -20.44 -1.20
N PRO A 171 -13.83 -20.33 -2.36
CA PRO A 171 -14.33 -21.50 -3.09
C PRO A 171 -13.23 -22.26 -3.85
N ASP A 172 -12.02 -21.70 -3.94
CA ASP A 172 -10.90 -22.28 -4.68
C ASP A 172 -9.85 -22.80 -3.68
N GLU A 173 -9.60 -24.10 -3.73
CA GLU A 173 -8.73 -24.82 -2.80
C GLU A 173 -7.28 -24.36 -2.90
N LYS A 174 -6.81 -23.97 -4.09
CA LYS A 174 -5.46 -23.44 -4.29
C LYS A 174 -5.32 -22.08 -3.62
N ARG A 175 -6.30 -21.20 -3.77
CA ARG A 175 -6.35 -19.90 -3.08
C ARG A 175 -6.46 -20.06 -1.57
N GLN A 176 -7.23 -21.05 -1.11
CA GLN A 176 -7.33 -21.39 0.31
C GLN A 176 -5.97 -21.81 0.87
N ALA A 177 -5.24 -22.70 0.19
CA ALA A 177 -3.90 -23.14 0.57
C ALA A 177 -2.90 -21.97 0.60
N GLU A 178 -2.92 -21.07 -0.38
CA GLU A 178 -2.05 -19.88 -0.44
C GLU A 178 -2.21 -18.99 0.80
N VAL A 179 -3.45 -18.73 1.22
CA VAL A 179 -3.73 -17.94 2.43
C VAL A 179 -3.27 -18.67 3.68
N PHE A 180 -3.54 -19.98 3.78
CA PHE A 180 -3.08 -20.78 4.91
C PHE A 180 -1.56 -20.81 5.04
N ILE A 181 -0.81 -20.92 3.94
CA ILE A 181 0.66 -20.86 3.96
C ILE A 181 1.15 -19.50 4.45
N ALA A 182 0.53 -18.40 4.02
CA ALA A 182 0.88 -17.07 4.49
C ALA A 182 0.58 -16.87 5.99
N LEU A 183 -0.53 -17.42 6.48
CA LEU A 183 -0.90 -17.38 7.90
C LEU A 183 -0.03 -18.32 8.75
N ALA A 184 0.37 -19.47 8.21
CA ALA A 184 1.24 -20.46 8.85
C ALA A 184 2.58 -19.85 9.27
N ALA A 185 3.11 -18.90 8.49
CA ALA A 185 4.32 -18.17 8.84
C ALA A 185 4.23 -17.37 10.16
N GLN A 186 3.03 -17.15 10.70
CA GLN A 186 2.80 -16.45 11.98
C GLN A 186 2.21 -17.33 13.09
N LEU A 187 1.86 -18.57 12.78
CA LEU A 187 1.28 -19.47 13.76
C LEU A 187 2.39 -20.05 14.67
N PRO A 188 2.23 -20.00 16.01
CA PRO A 188 3.06 -20.82 16.88
C PRO A 188 2.81 -22.31 16.58
N GLU A 189 3.87 -23.14 16.65
CA GLU A 189 3.90 -24.56 16.25
C GLU A 189 2.68 -25.40 16.67
N GLY A 190 2.05 -25.09 17.82
CA GLY A 190 0.90 -25.82 18.32
C GLY A 190 -0.44 -25.60 17.58
N VAL A 191 -0.63 -24.50 16.85
CA VAL A 191 -1.87 -24.23 16.09
C VAL A 191 -1.79 -24.79 14.66
N LEU A 192 -0.57 -25.01 14.16
CA LEU A 192 -0.30 -25.66 12.87
C LEU A 192 -0.86 -27.09 12.85
N GLU A 193 -0.70 -27.87 13.92
CA GLU A 193 -1.21 -29.26 13.96
C GLU A 193 -2.73 -29.37 13.80
N GLN A 194 -3.51 -28.44 14.36
CA GLN A 194 -4.97 -28.43 14.19
C GLN A 194 -5.41 -28.09 12.76
N HIS A 195 -4.64 -27.24 12.05
CA HIS A 195 -4.97 -26.80 10.70
C HIS A 195 -4.34 -27.68 9.61
N MET A 196 -3.26 -28.39 9.93
CA MET A 196 -2.65 -29.39 9.05
C MET A 196 -3.59 -30.57 8.76
N LYS A 197 -4.56 -30.87 9.64
CA LYS A 197 -5.63 -31.84 9.34
C LYS A 197 -6.50 -31.43 8.15
N VAL A 198 -6.73 -30.12 7.98
CA VAL A 198 -7.45 -29.57 6.83
C VAL A 198 -6.55 -29.66 5.59
N LEU A 199 -5.23 -29.47 5.73
CA LEU A 199 -4.28 -29.68 4.64
C LEU A 199 -4.14 -31.15 4.22
N GLN A 200 -4.23 -32.09 5.16
CA GLN A 200 -4.18 -33.54 4.90
C GLN A 200 -5.39 -34.03 4.10
N THR A 201 -6.58 -33.46 4.31
CA THR A 201 -7.74 -33.79 3.46
C THR A 201 -7.55 -33.39 1.99
N PHE A 202 -6.72 -32.39 1.65
CA PHE A 202 -6.43 -32.06 0.24
C PHE A 202 -5.40 -33.00 -0.41
N SER A 203 -4.53 -33.66 0.38
CA SER A 203 -3.54 -34.60 -0.16
C SER A 203 -4.15 -35.97 -0.48
N ASP A 204 -5.28 -36.31 0.13
CA ASP A 204 -5.97 -37.57 -0.10
C ASP A 204 -6.87 -37.53 -1.35
N GLU A 205 -7.34 -36.36 -1.79
CA GLU A 205 -8.21 -36.20 -2.98
C GLU A 205 -7.44 -36.08 -4.32
N GLU A 206 -6.16 -35.70 -4.33
CA GLU A 206 -5.31 -35.76 -5.54
C GLU A 206 -4.83 -37.18 -5.89
N ASN A 207 -5.10 -38.19 -5.04
CA ASN A 207 -4.57 -39.55 -5.16
C ASN A 207 -5.64 -40.64 -5.40
N THR A 208 -6.85 -40.26 -5.81
CA THR A 208 -7.95 -41.17 -6.22
C THR A 208 -8.54 -40.77 -7.56
#